data_AF-A0A3D3UKZ1-F1
#
_entry.id   AF-A0A3D3UKZ1-F1
#
_cell.length_a   1.000
_cell.length_b   1.000
_cell.length_c   1.000
_cell.angle_alpha   90.00
_cell.angle_beta   90.00
_cell.angle_gamma   90.00
#
_symmetry.space_group_name_H-M   'P 1'
#
loop_
_entity.id
_entity.type
_entity.pdbx_description
1 polymer ?
#
loop_
_entity_poly.entity_id
_entity_poly.type
_entity_poly.pdbx_seq_one_letter_code
_entity_poly.pdbx_strand_id
1 'polypeptide(L)'
;EQIAVTAPYWVKLERDVAGNFRGYYSANGSAWQQMSWNPRNISMSSNVYIGLAVTSHNTDAICEAKFSNVTITGTVGPQWTSQDIGMLSNDAEPVYIVVSNSTGAPAVVYHDNPSATTMDTWTEWVIPLSTLADQGINLTNVDRIAIGLGTQGNMTIPGGSGKMYIDDIRLYQPRSE
;
A
#
# COMPACT_ATOMS: atom_id res chain seq x y z
N GLU A 1 -15.29 27.54 -14.24
CA GLU A 1 -16.68 27.21 -14.59
C GLU A 1 -16.91 25.75 -14.23
N GLN A 2 -17.73 25.49 -13.21
CA GLN A 2 -18.12 24.13 -12.84
C GLN A 2 -19.38 23.82 -13.63
N ILE A 3 -19.26 22.96 -14.64
CA ILE A 3 -20.42 22.47 -15.38
C ILE A 3 -20.99 21.32 -14.56
N ALA A 4 -22.25 21.43 -14.15
CA ALA A 4 -22.97 20.29 -13.59
C ALA A 4 -23.21 19.29 -14.72
N VAL A 5 -22.54 18.14 -14.65
CA VAL A 5 -22.67 17.07 -15.63
C VAL A 5 -23.29 15.85 -14.94
N THR A 6 -24.36 15.30 -15.53
CA THR A 6 -25.01 14.08 -15.02
C THR A 6 -24.39 12.86 -15.67
N ALA A 7 -23.95 11.89 -14.87
CA ALA A 7 -23.45 10.61 -15.37
C ALA A 7 -24.59 9.77 -15.99
N PRO A 8 -24.32 8.92 -17.01
CA PRO A 8 -23.01 8.67 -17.61
C PRO A 8 -22.56 9.81 -18.53
N TYR A 9 -21.27 10.10 -18.51
CA TYR A 9 -20.67 11.12 -19.35
C TYR A 9 -19.23 10.75 -19.71
N TRP A 10 -18.79 11.16 -20.89
CA TRP A 10 -17.44 10.88 -21.35
C TRP A 10 -16.51 12.01 -20.97
N VAL A 11 -15.32 11.66 -20.50
CA VAL A 11 -14.23 12.59 -20.22
C VAL A 11 -13.00 12.17 -21.01
N LYS A 12 -12.21 13.14 -21.44
CA LYS A 12 -10.94 12.91 -22.13
C LYS A 12 -9.90 13.91 -21.65
N LEU A 13 -8.70 13.41 -21.40
CA LEU A 13 -7.53 14.22 -21.07
C LEU A 13 -6.44 13.93 -22.10
N GLU A 14 -5.94 14.97 -22.74
CA GLU A 14 -4.83 14.87 -23.69
C GLU A 14 -3.62 15.57 -23.12
N ARG A 15 -2.45 14.91 -23.18
CA ARG A 15 -1.14 15.49 -22.86
C ARG A 15 -0.30 15.52 -24.14
N ASP A 16 0.19 16.68 -24.54
CA ASP A 16 1.11 16.80 -25.67
C ASP A 16 2.59 16.72 -25.25
N VAL A 17 3.48 16.66 -26.25
CA VAL A 17 4.94 16.53 -26.06
C VAL A 17 5.57 17.74 -25.33
N ALA A 18 4.89 18.89 -25.30
CA ALA A 18 5.33 20.08 -24.58
C ALA A 18 4.82 20.12 -23.13
N GLY A 19 4.11 19.06 -22.69
CA GLY A 19 3.54 18.97 -21.35
C GLY A 19 2.26 19.77 -21.17
N ASN A 20 1.57 20.15 -22.25
CA ASN A 20 0.28 20.80 -22.15
C ASN A 20 -0.84 19.78 -22.02
N PHE A 21 -1.73 20.03 -21.07
CA PHE A 21 -2.93 19.28 -20.81
C PHE A 21 -4.14 20.00 -21.40
N ARG A 22 -5.02 19.22 -22.04
CA ARG A 22 -6.33 19.66 -22.52
C ARG A 22 -7.40 18.70 -22.02
N GLY A 23 -8.39 19.23 -21.30
CA GLY A 23 -9.55 18.48 -20.85
C GLY A 23 -10.72 18.63 -21.81
N TYR A 24 -11.47 17.54 -22.01
CA TYR A 24 -12.68 17.51 -22.81
C TYR A 24 -13.75 16.69 -22.13
N TYR A 25 -14.99 16.96 -22.49
CA TYR A 25 -16.16 16.21 -22.03
C TYR A 25 -17.11 15.99 -23.22
N SER A 26 -17.86 14.88 -23.22
CA SER A 26 -18.83 14.56 -24.28
C SER A 26 -20.02 13.74 -23.74
N ALA A 27 -21.22 14.04 -24.24
CA ALA A 27 -22.41 13.24 -23.94
C ALA A 27 -22.43 11.87 -24.67
N ASN A 28 -21.68 11.74 -25.77
CA ASN A 28 -21.75 10.57 -26.66
C ASN A 28 -20.38 9.93 -26.98
N GLY A 29 -19.28 10.51 -26.50
CA GLY A 29 -17.92 9.99 -26.70
C GLY A 29 -17.32 10.30 -28.08
N SER A 30 -18.03 11.04 -28.94
CA SER A 30 -17.57 11.40 -30.30
C SER A 30 -17.55 12.92 -30.52
N ALA A 31 -18.57 13.65 -30.06
CA ALA A 31 -18.64 15.11 -30.11
C ALA A 31 -18.05 15.71 -28.82
N TRP A 32 -16.79 16.13 -28.88
CA TRP A 32 -16.05 16.61 -27.72
C TRP A 32 -16.13 18.13 -27.55
N GLN A 33 -16.45 18.56 -26.33
CA GLN A 33 -16.40 19.96 -25.91
C GLN A 33 -15.13 20.20 -25.10
N GLN A 34 -14.42 21.30 -25.37
CA GLN A 34 -13.20 21.67 -24.67
C GLN A 34 -13.52 22.41 -23.37
N MET A 35 -12.71 22.15 -22.34
CA MET A 35 -12.74 22.96 -21.12
C MET A 35 -12.18 24.37 -21.39
N SER A 36 -12.78 25.38 -20.76
CA SER A 36 -12.41 26.80 -20.94
C SER A 36 -11.00 27.16 -20.44
N TRP A 37 -10.41 26.34 -19.57
CA TRP A 37 -9.05 26.53 -19.06
C TRP A 37 -7.96 25.98 -20.00
N ASN A 38 -8.33 25.33 -21.10
CA ASN A 38 -7.37 24.72 -22.00
C ASN A 38 -6.53 25.76 -22.77
N PRO A 39 -5.23 25.50 -23.02
CA PRO A 39 -4.41 24.44 -22.43
C PRO A 39 -3.84 24.84 -21.05
N ARG A 40 -3.51 23.84 -20.23
CA ARG A 40 -2.72 24.02 -19.00
C ARG A 40 -1.38 23.31 -19.11
N ASN A 41 -0.27 24.03 -18.97
CA ASN A 41 1.05 23.41 -18.90
C ASN A 41 1.32 22.87 -17.48
N ILE A 42 1.71 21.60 -17.38
CA ILE A 42 2.13 20.97 -16.12
C ILE A 42 3.42 20.19 -16.41
N SER A 43 4.52 20.67 -15.84
CA SER A 43 5.81 19.99 -15.98
C SER A 43 5.79 18.65 -15.24
N MET A 44 6.20 17.59 -15.93
CA MET A 44 6.26 16.23 -15.41
C MET A 44 7.49 15.52 -15.97
N SER A 45 7.92 14.44 -15.30
CA SER A 45 8.90 13.51 -15.83
C SER A 45 8.43 12.86 -17.15
N SER A 46 9.37 12.27 -17.89
CA SER A 46 9.06 11.54 -19.14
C SER A 46 8.16 10.34 -18.88
N ASN A 47 8.38 9.63 -17.78
CA ASN A 47 7.54 8.52 -17.32
C ASN A 47 6.58 9.03 -16.25
N VAL A 48 5.29 8.70 -16.40
CA VAL A 48 4.23 9.07 -15.47
C VAL A 48 3.24 7.91 -15.33
N TYR A 49 2.56 7.86 -14.18
CA TYR A 49 1.37 7.02 -14.04
C TYR A 49 0.15 7.75 -14.58
N ILE A 50 -0.73 6.99 -15.23
CA ILE A 50 -2.01 7.45 -15.74
C ILE A 50 -3.10 6.50 -15.25
N GLY A 51 -4.23 7.04 -14.85
CA GLY A 51 -5.30 6.25 -14.27
C GLY A 51 -6.52 7.10 -13.95
N LEU A 52 -7.53 6.43 -13.40
CA LEU A 52 -8.77 7.04 -12.94
C LEU A 52 -8.82 6.86 -11.42
N ALA A 53 -9.02 7.95 -10.70
CA ALA A 53 -9.13 7.94 -9.25
C ALA A 53 -10.57 8.28 -8.84
N VAL A 54 -11.08 7.58 -7.85
CA VAL A 54 -12.36 7.87 -7.19
C VAL A 54 -12.08 8.28 -5.76
N THR A 55 -12.74 9.33 -5.29
CA THR A 55 -12.73 9.73 -3.89
C THR A 55 -14.15 10.17 -3.51
N SER A 56 -14.59 9.78 -2.31
CA SER A 56 -15.85 10.24 -1.74
C SER A 56 -15.81 11.71 -1.33
N HIS A 57 -14.61 12.30 -1.22
CA HIS A 57 -14.36 13.56 -0.53
C HIS A 57 -14.88 13.59 0.92
N ASN A 58 -15.18 12.43 1.50
CA ASN A 58 -15.74 12.27 2.84
C ASN A 58 -15.14 11.03 3.50
N THR A 59 -14.44 11.23 4.62
CA THR A 59 -13.77 10.16 5.37
C THR A 59 -14.75 9.11 5.92
N ASP A 60 -16.02 9.47 6.08
CA ASP A 60 -17.04 8.62 6.71
C ASP A 60 -17.96 7.95 5.70
N ALA A 61 -17.72 8.12 4.39
CA ALA A 61 -18.57 7.59 3.34
C ALA A 61 -17.78 6.84 2.27
N ILE A 62 -18.27 5.64 1.92
CA ILE A 62 -17.78 4.87 0.77
C ILE A 62 -18.36 5.48 -0.51
N CYS A 63 -17.52 5.64 -1.53
CA CYS A 63 -17.95 6.07 -2.86
C CYS A 63 -17.74 4.94 -3.86
N GLU A 64 -18.78 4.65 -4.64
CA GLU A 64 -18.71 3.76 -5.79
C GLU A 64 -18.85 4.59 -7.07
N ALA A 65 -17.90 4.45 -7.98
CA ALA A 65 -17.98 4.99 -9.34
C ALA A 65 -17.67 3.88 -10.33
N LYS A 66 -18.43 3.82 -11.43
CA LYS A 66 -18.20 2.86 -12.51
C LYS A 66 -17.60 3.56 -13.72
N PHE A 67 -16.43 3.10 -14.15
CA PHE A 67 -15.80 3.50 -15.39
C PHE A 67 -16.02 2.41 -16.43
N SER A 68 -16.43 2.80 -17.63
CA SER A 68 -16.65 1.88 -18.76
C SER A 68 -16.02 2.47 -20.02
N ASN A 69 -15.65 1.62 -20.97
CA ASN A 69 -15.07 2.01 -22.26
C ASN A 69 -13.82 2.89 -22.15
N VAL A 70 -12.96 2.56 -21.19
CA VAL A 70 -11.73 3.32 -20.93
C VAL A 70 -10.70 3.00 -22.02
N THR A 71 -10.24 4.04 -22.72
CA THR A 71 -9.22 3.93 -23.76
C THR A 71 -8.04 4.82 -23.43
N ILE A 72 -6.84 4.29 -23.61
CA ILE A 72 -5.59 5.01 -23.43
C ILE A 72 -4.80 4.90 -24.73
N THR A 73 -4.23 6.01 -25.19
CA THR A 73 -3.41 6.06 -26.42
C THR A 73 -1.97 6.47 -26.10
N GLY A 74 -1.03 6.10 -26.96
CA GLY A 74 0.40 6.41 -26.81
C GLY A 74 1.21 5.21 -26.32
N THR A 75 2.46 5.46 -25.93
CA THR A 75 3.34 4.42 -25.37
C THR A 75 3.01 4.21 -23.90
N VAL A 76 2.17 3.22 -23.62
CA VAL A 76 1.70 2.91 -22.26
C VAL A 76 2.01 1.46 -21.90
N GLY A 77 2.32 1.23 -20.62
CA GLY A 77 2.63 -0.11 -20.10
C GLY A 77 1.38 -1.01 -20.10
N PRO A 78 1.55 -2.34 -20.19
CA PRO A 78 0.46 -3.30 -20.43
C PRO A 78 -0.42 -3.65 -19.21
N GLN A 79 -0.45 -2.87 -18.13
CA GLN A 79 -1.12 -3.32 -16.90
C GLN A 79 -2.02 -2.24 -16.28
N TRP A 80 -3.32 -2.50 -16.29
CA TRP A 80 -4.24 -1.88 -15.33
C TRP A 80 -3.95 -2.48 -13.96
N THR A 81 -3.61 -1.64 -13.00
CA THR A 81 -3.55 -2.01 -11.58
C THR A 81 -4.61 -1.22 -10.83
N SER A 82 -5.31 -1.89 -9.91
CA SER A 82 -6.12 -1.21 -8.90
C SER A 82 -5.23 -1.00 -7.68
N GLN A 83 -5.15 0.23 -7.19
CA GLN A 83 -4.43 0.56 -5.98
C GLN A 83 -5.14 1.72 -5.27
N ASP A 84 -5.24 1.64 -3.96
CA ASP A 84 -5.72 2.75 -3.16
C ASP A 84 -4.69 3.88 -3.19
N ILE A 85 -5.14 5.08 -3.56
CA ILE A 85 -4.28 6.26 -3.67
C ILE A 85 -4.41 7.07 -2.38
N GLY A 86 -3.34 7.12 -1.60
CA GLY A 86 -3.26 7.98 -0.41
C GLY A 86 -3.81 7.36 0.89
N MET A 87 -4.33 6.13 0.86
CA MET A 87 -4.49 5.33 2.09
C MET A 87 -3.19 4.57 2.35
N LEU A 88 -2.60 4.82 3.52
CA LEU A 88 -1.57 3.96 4.08
C LEU A 88 -2.27 2.78 4.76
N SER A 89 -2.84 1.87 3.99
CA SER A 89 -3.38 0.61 4.50
C SER A 89 -2.41 -0.51 4.18
N ASN A 90 -2.04 -1.28 5.21
CA ASN A 90 -1.29 -2.50 5.02
C ASN A 90 -2.26 -3.65 4.68
N ASP A 91 -1.84 -4.55 3.80
CA ASP A 91 -2.48 -5.85 3.70
C ASP A 91 -2.36 -6.60 5.04
N ALA A 92 -3.40 -7.34 5.41
CA ALA A 92 -3.41 -8.10 6.65
C ALA A 92 -2.45 -9.29 6.56
N GLU A 93 -1.42 -9.27 7.41
CA GLU A 93 -0.37 -10.29 7.48
C GLU A 93 0.02 -10.53 8.95
N PRO A 94 0.41 -11.75 9.33
CA PRO A 94 1.01 -12.00 10.62
C PRO A 94 2.42 -11.40 10.68
N VAL A 95 2.83 -11.02 11.88
CA VAL A 95 4.21 -10.59 12.19
C VAL A 95 4.85 -11.66 13.06
N TYR A 96 6.12 -11.96 12.83
CA TYR A 96 6.88 -12.89 13.66
C TYR A 96 8.30 -12.38 13.92
N ILE A 97 8.89 -12.83 15.03
CA ILE A 97 10.33 -12.73 15.24
C ILE A 97 11.01 -14.08 15.03
N VAL A 98 12.28 -14.02 14.68
CA VAL A 98 13.18 -15.16 14.64
C VAL A 98 14.41 -14.83 15.47
N VAL A 99 14.74 -15.70 16.42
CA VAL A 99 15.94 -15.57 17.24
C VAL A 99 16.78 -16.83 17.06
N SER A 100 18.07 -16.66 16.83
CA SER A 100 19.00 -17.78 16.71
C SER A 100 20.21 -17.63 17.62
N ASN A 101 20.89 -18.76 17.81
CA ASN A 101 22.29 -18.81 18.19
C ASN A 101 23.12 -19.21 16.97
N SER A 102 24.45 -19.16 17.09
CA SER A 102 25.39 -19.55 16.01
C SER A 102 25.21 -20.99 15.51
N THR A 103 24.58 -21.85 16.30
CA THR A 103 24.26 -23.24 15.99
C THR A 103 22.87 -23.58 16.52
N GLY A 104 22.21 -24.58 15.92
CA GLY A 104 20.88 -25.04 16.31
C GLY A 104 19.76 -24.45 15.45
N ALA A 105 18.52 -24.89 15.74
CA ALA A 105 17.33 -24.37 15.07
C ALA A 105 16.95 -22.99 15.65
N PRO A 106 16.53 -22.04 14.81
CA PRO A 106 16.04 -20.75 15.30
C PRO A 106 14.69 -20.90 16.00
N ALA A 107 14.46 -20.13 17.05
CA ALA A 107 13.14 -19.96 17.66
C ALA A 107 12.33 -18.94 16.86
N VAL A 108 11.04 -19.22 16.74
CA VAL A 108 10.11 -18.40 15.97
C VAL A 108 8.90 -18.12 16.84
N VAL A 109 8.53 -16.85 16.93
CA VAL A 109 7.37 -16.42 17.73
C VAL A 109 6.53 -15.51 16.86
N TYR A 110 5.30 -15.91 16.61
CA TYR A 110 4.30 -15.09 15.94
C TYR A 110 3.62 -14.17 16.95
N HIS A 111 3.23 -12.99 16.50
CA HIS A 111 2.31 -12.14 17.24
C HIS A 111 0.93 -12.80 17.27
N ASP A 112 0.23 -12.74 18.41
CA ASP A 112 -1.06 -13.43 18.60
C ASP A 112 -2.16 -12.92 17.66
N ASN A 113 -2.12 -11.62 17.32
CA ASN A 113 -2.97 -11.05 16.28
C ASN A 113 -2.47 -11.47 14.87
N PRO A 114 -3.24 -12.27 14.10
CA PRO A 114 -2.85 -12.72 12.76
C PRO A 114 -2.90 -11.60 11.70
N SER A 115 -3.42 -10.42 12.06
CA SER A 115 -3.48 -9.22 11.21
C SER A 115 -2.73 -8.06 11.86
N ALA A 116 -1.63 -8.34 12.58
CA ALA A 116 -0.87 -7.32 13.30
C ALA A 116 -0.36 -6.18 12.41
N THR A 117 -0.19 -6.40 11.10
CA THR A 117 0.21 -5.35 10.15
C THR A 117 -0.82 -4.24 9.95
N THR A 118 -2.10 -4.47 10.27
CA THR A 118 -3.16 -3.46 10.09
C THR A 118 -3.37 -2.57 11.31
N MET A 119 -2.59 -2.77 12.38
CA MET A 119 -2.67 -1.96 13.59
C MET A 119 -2.19 -0.53 13.30
N ASP A 120 -3.03 0.44 13.61
CA ASP A 120 -2.84 1.87 13.28
C ASP A 120 -2.30 2.70 14.45
N THR A 121 -2.10 2.07 15.60
CA THR A 121 -1.49 2.66 16.79
C THR A 121 -0.18 1.95 17.15
N TRP A 122 0.79 2.70 17.69
CA TRP A 122 1.99 2.11 18.28
C TRP A 122 1.61 1.16 19.42
N THR A 123 1.89 -0.13 19.23
CA THR A 123 1.62 -1.16 20.22
C THR A 123 2.91 -1.85 20.61
N GLU A 124 3.20 -1.87 21.91
CA GLU A 124 4.33 -2.62 22.45
C GLU A 124 4.05 -4.12 22.31
N TRP A 125 4.99 -4.86 21.70
CA TRP A 125 4.95 -6.31 21.65
C TRP A 125 5.99 -6.89 22.61
N VAL A 126 5.52 -7.40 23.74
CA VAL A 126 6.36 -8.05 24.74
C VAL A 126 6.42 -9.54 24.46
N ILE A 127 7.64 -10.07 24.31
CA ILE A 127 7.88 -11.50 24.10
C ILE A 127 8.64 -12.03 25.29
N PRO A 128 8.04 -12.91 26.12
CA PRO A 128 8.73 -13.53 27.24
C PRO A 128 9.97 -14.30 26.75
N LEU A 129 11.11 -14.07 27.40
CA LEU A 129 12.35 -14.77 27.04
C LEU A 129 12.24 -16.29 27.24
N SER A 130 11.36 -16.74 28.14
CA SER A 130 11.05 -18.16 28.32
C SER A 130 10.51 -18.78 27.03
N THR A 131 9.68 -18.08 26.25
CA THR A 131 9.15 -18.58 24.98
C THR A 131 10.25 -18.89 23.96
N LEU A 132 11.41 -18.22 24.08
CA LEU A 132 12.59 -18.49 23.25
C LEU A 132 13.45 -19.61 23.86
N ALA A 133 13.66 -19.59 25.17
CA ALA A 133 14.45 -20.61 25.89
C ALA A 133 13.80 -22.00 25.81
N ASP A 134 12.47 -22.07 25.88
CA ASP A 134 11.68 -23.30 25.74
C ASP A 134 11.81 -23.91 24.33
N GLN A 135 12.15 -23.09 23.32
CA GLN A 135 12.49 -23.52 21.96
C GLN A 135 13.99 -23.87 21.80
N GLY A 136 14.76 -23.85 22.89
CA GLY A 136 16.16 -24.26 22.92
C GLY A 136 17.17 -23.14 22.69
N ILE A 137 16.76 -21.87 22.68
CA ILE A 137 17.68 -20.74 22.52
C ILE A 137 18.51 -20.53 23.79
N ASN A 138 19.82 -20.56 23.64
CA ASN A 138 20.74 -20.08 24.65
C ASN A 138 20.73 -18.54 24.68
N LEU A 139 19.97 -17.97 25.62
CA LEU A 139 19.82 -16.52 25.79
C LEU A 139 21.13 -15.78 26.12
N THR A 140 22.19 -16.49 26.52
CA THR A 140 23.51 -15.90 26.76
C THR A 140 24.37 -15.75 25.51
N ASN A 141 23.94 -16.29 24.37
CA ASN A 141 24.73 -16.33 23.12
C ASN A 141 23.87 -16.15 21.87
N VAL A 142 22.93 -15.20 21.89
CA VAL A 142 22.11 -14.86 20.73
C VAL A 142 22.98 -14.15 19.68
N ASP A 143 22.96 -14.63 18.44
CA ASP A 143 23.77 -14.09 17.35
C ASP A 143 22.95 -13.26 16.35
N ARG A 144 21.67 -13.60 16.17
CA ARG A 144 20.77 -12.93 15.23
C ARG A 144 19.36 -12.83 15.76
N ILE A 145 18.77 -11.65 15.51
CA ILE A 145 17.35 -11.36 15.65
C ILE A 145 16.85 -10.89 14.28
N ALA A 146 15.72 -11.43 13.85
CA ALA A 146 15.03 -10.97 12.65
C ALA A 146 13.55 -10.76 12.94
N ILE A 147 12.95 -9.81 12.22
CA ILE A 147 11.51 -9.58 12.21
C ILE A 147 11.03 -9.91 10.81
N GLY A 148 10.00 -10.73 10.72
CA GLY A 148 9.38 -11.17 9.47
C GLY A 148 7.90 -10.82 9.43
N LEU A 149 7.39 -10.72 8.21
CA LEU A 149 6.00 -10.44 7.87
C LEU A 149 5.52 -11.60 7.00
N GLY A 150 4.30 -12.09 7.24
CA GLY A 150 3.73 -13.24 6.55
C GLY A 150 4.19 -14.59 7.09
N THR A 151 4.17 -15.61 6.25
CA THR A 151 4.53 -16.99 6.64
C THR A 151 6.04 -17.21 6.58
N GLN A 152 6.64 -17.62 7.70
CA GLN A 152 8.07 -17.94 7.75
C GLN A 152 8.46 -19.02 6.74
N GLY A 153 9.53 -18.77 5.98
CA GLY A 153 10.11 -19.71 5.02
C GLY A 153 9.38 -19.74 3.67
N ASN A 154 8.26 -19.03 3.52
CA ASN A 154 7.64 -18.84 2.22
C ASN A 154 8.50 -17.87 1.38
N MET A 155 9.04 -18.36 0.26
CA MET A 155 9.83 -17.58 -0.70
C MET A 155 9.21 -17.52 -2.10
N THR A 156 8.08 -18.18 -2.31
CA THR A 156 7.53 -18.45 -3.65
C THR A 156 6.16 -17.84 -3.89
N ILE A 157 5.37 -17.65 -2.83
CA ILE A 157 4.07 -17.00 -2.92
C ILE A 157 4.24 -15.57 -2.38
N PRO A 158 4.06 -14.53 -3.21
CA PRO A 158 4.04 -13.16 -2.74
C PRO A 158 3.00 -12.98 -1.63
N GLY A 159 3.42 -12.43 -0.49
CA GLY A 159 2.50 -12.00 0.56
C GLY A 159 1.91 -10.62 0.28
N GLY A 160 1.25 -10.07 1.27
CA GLY A 160 0.71 -8.71 1.28
C GLY A 160 1.79 -7.62 1.17
N SER A 161 1.34 -6.43 0.85
CA SER A 161 2.14 -5.22 0.68
C SER A 161 1.74 -4.15 1.69
N GLY A 162 2.69 -3.27 2.03
CA GLY A 162 2.45 -2.23 3.02
C GLY A 162 3.72 -1.54 3.49
N LYS A 163 3.58 -0.66 4.47
CA LYS A 163 4.68 -0.01 5.18
C LYS A 163 4.54 -0.27 6.68
N MET A 164 5.59 -0.81 7.26
CA MET A 164 5.70 -1.01 8.71
C MET A 164 6.76 -0.08 9.29
N TYR A 165 6.49 0.43 10.48
CA TYR A 165 7.45 1.13 11.32
C TYR A 165 7.71 0.27 12.56
N ILE A 166 8.99 0.11 12.90
CA ILE A 166 9.43 -0.67 14.05
C ILE A 166 10.45 0.19 14.77
N ASP A 167 10.28 0.36 16.07
CA ASP A 167 11.15 1.17 16.90
C ASP A 167 11.28 0.55 18.30
N ASP A 168 12.17 1.11 19.13
CA ASP A 168 12.30 0.78 20.55
C ASP A 168 12.58 -0.71 20.84
N ILE A 169 13.31 -1.39 19.95
CA ILE A 169 13.75 -2.77 20.16
C ILE A 169 14.71 -2.81 21.35
N ARG A 170 14.27 -3.41 22.46
CA ARG A 170 15.02 -3.43 23.73
C ARG A 170 14.75 -4.68 24.54
N LEU A 171 15.73 -5.01 25.38
CA LEU A 171 15.62 -6.05 26.39
C LEU A 171 15.23 -5.42 27.72
N TYR A 172 14.22 -5.97 28.37
CA TYR A 172 13.84 -5.57 29.73
C TYR A 172 14.23 -6.65 30.74
N GLN A 173 14.56 -6.20 31.95
CA GLN A 173 14.57 -7.08 33.11
C GLN A 173 13.15 -7.58 33.38
N PRO A 174 12.98 -8.71 34.11
CA PRO A 174 11.66 -9.16 34.55
C PRO A 174 10.92 -7.99 35.22
N ARG A 175 9.77 -7.62 34.65
CA ARG A 175 8.87 -6.64 35.25
C ARG A 175 7.85 -7.42 36.08
N SER A 176 7.53 -6.92 37.26
CA SER A 176 6.28 -7.31 37.92
C SER A 176 5.13 -6.90 37.01
N GLU A 177 4.21 -7.82 36.73
CA GLU A 177 2.93 -7.51 36.08
C GLU A 177 2.08 -6.58 36.97
#